data_AF-A0A3D3HH75-F1
#
_entry.id   AF-A0A3D3HH75-F1
#
_cell.length_a   1.000
_cell.length_b   1.000
_cell.length_c   1.000
_cell.angle_alpha   90.00
_cell.angle_beta   90.00
_cell.angle_gamma   90.00
#
_symmetry.space_group_name_H-M   'P 1'
#
loop_
_entity.id
_entity.type
_entity.pdbx_description
1 polymer ?
#
loop_
_entity_poly.entity_id
_entity_poly.type
_entity_poly.pdbx_seq_one_letter_code
_entity_poly.pdbx_strand_id
1 'polypeptide(L)'
;VKGYLFSAGDDRGAAARFIENLLRHKIEVYKCGKPLSKGGTSYTPGDSYFVPARQKEYRFVRTLFETVKSFADTVFYDISTWTMPLAFNLSYTSLNGAESAGMAGEKVTTPPFPAGSITGTPNDYAWLFEWSDTYAPKALYMIQSAGLTARIATAPFTVVMSDGKKKTFGYGTVMVQQGENARQAGETSEILKSTAEACGITVYGVSTGLTPSGIDLGSNGFTVLSRPTVMLVIEDGTPADDAGEIWHLLDVRYGMPLTLITPARLASADLNKYNVIIFAGNPSVSPNAIERLRDWNRSGGTLIGYRGGNRWLAANKFAEISYIDSPAAETAKERTYAARSADRAVQTVPGTIFSAVIDLTHPLCYGYTKSSLPVFKTDASAVKVTGSSWNTPVKYTSDPLLSGYCSKENLERISNSAVVAVHQGPGRVISIYDDTNFRAIWYGTSKLFVNAVFLGQLLRQERGYGE
;
A
#
# COMPACT_ATOMS: atom_id res chain seq x y z
N VAL A 1 -26.14 16.51 -4.51
CA VAL A 1 -24.70 16.81 -4.70
C VAL A 1 -24.50 17.72 -5.91
N LYS A 2 -23.68 18.76 -5.79
CA LYS A 2 -23.35 19.72 -6.87
C LYS A 2 -21.89 19.65 -7.33
N GLY A 3 -21.03 18.98 -6.57
CA GLY A 3 -19.66 18.62 -6.95
C GLY A 3 -18.96 17.93 -5.79
N TYR A 4 -17.68 17.63 -5.98
CA TYR A 4 -16.84 16.96 -5.00
C TYR A 4 -15.53 17.72 -4.84
N LEU A 5 -14.99 17.72 -3.63
CA LEU A 5 -13.62 18.14 -3.34
C LEU A 5 -12.81 16.93 -2.92
N PHE A 6 -11.54 16.89 -3.32
CA PHE A 6 -10.56 15.97 -2.74
C PHE A 6 -9.22 16.70 -2.52
N SER A 7 -8.49 16.27 -1.49
CA SER A 7 -7.14 16.76 -1.20
C SER A 7 -6.11 15.74 -1.66
N ALA A 8 -5.02 16.21 -2.27
CA ALA A 8 -3.88 15.37 -2.65
C ALA A 8 -3.14 14.80 -1.43
N GLY A 9 -3.22 15.47 -0.27
CA GLY A 9 -2.49 15.08 0.94
C GLY A 9 -0.98 14.92 0.70
N ASP A 10 -0.40 13.94 1.40
CA ASP A 10 1.04 13.66 1.37
C ASP A 10 1.48 12.77 0.19
N ASP A 11 0.55 12.09 -0.50
CA ASP A 11 0.82 11.25 -1.67
C ASP A 11 0.40 11.96 -2.96
N ARG A 12 1.20 12.94 -3.35
CA ARG A 12 0.92 13.77 -4.53
C ARG A 12 1.06 12.99 -5.82
N GLY A 13 1.95 11.98 -5.87
CA GLY A 13 2.07 11.05 -6.99
C GLY A 13 0.77 10.27 -7.24
N ALA A 14 0.16 9.70 -6.19
CA ALA A 14 -1.13 9.01 -6.32
C ALA A 14 -2.26 9.98 -6.70
N ALA A 15 -2.30 11.18 -6.11
CA ALA A 15 -3.30 12.19 -6.46
C ALA A 15 -3.20 12.63 -7.93
N ALA A 16 -1.98 12.79 -8.47
CA ALA A 16 -1.77 13.06 -9.89
C ALA A 16 -2.27 11.91 -10.78
N ARG A 17 -2.06 10.65 -10.37
CA ARG A 17 -2.62 9.48 -11.07
C ARG A 17 -4.15 9.42 -11.01
N PHE A 18 -4.76 9.84 -9.90
CA PHE A 18 -6.20 9.97 -9.81
C PHE A 18 -6.73 11.01 -10.81
N ILE A 19 -6.11 12.19 -10.85
CA ILE A 19 -6.45 13.24 -11.81
C ILE A 19 -6.23 12.77 -13.26
N GLU A 20 -5.14 12.06 -13.54
CA GLU A 20 -4.90 11.45 -14.86
C GLU A 20 -6.07 10.58 -15.30
N ASN A 21 -6.57 9.71 -14.41
CA ASN A 21 -7.73 8.88 -14.71
C ASN A 21 -8.98 9.71 -15.00
N LEU A 22 -9.26 10.75 -14.20
CA LEU A 22 -10.39 11.66 -14.44
C LEU A 22 -10.28 12.32 -15.82
N LEU A 23 -9.10 12.85 -16.16
CA LEU A 23 -8.86 13.53 -17.44
C LEU A 23 -8.97 12.59 -18.65
N ARG A 24 -8.45 11.36 -18.54
CA ARG A 24 -8.61 10.32 -19.60
C ARG A 24 -10.07 10.01 -19.88
N HIS A 25 -10.92 10.09 -18.86
CA HIS A 25 -12.38 9.94 -18.99
C HIS A 25 -13.12 11.25 -19.31
N LYS A 26 -12.39 12.32 -19.66
CA LYS A 26 -12.93 13.65 -20.01
C LYS A 26 -13.72 14.31 -18.88
N ILE A 27 -13.48 13.91 -17.63
CA ILE A 27 -14.05 14.55 -16.46
C ILE A 27 -13.34 15.88 -16.22
N GLU A 28 -14.11 16.95 -16.10
CA GLU A 28 -13.59 18.27 -15.78
C GLU A 28 -13.14 18.33 -14.33
N VAL A 29 -11.90 18.78 -14.12
CA VAL A 29 -11.27 18.97 -12.82
C VAL A 29 -10.73 20.40 -12.75
N TYR A 30 -10.88 21.02 -11.60
CA TYR A 30 -10.41 22.38 -11.31
C TYR A 30 -9.56 22.37 -10.05
N LYS A 31 -8.60 23.29 -9.93
CA LYS A 31 -8.03 23.59 -8.62
C LYS A 31 -9.12 24.11 -7.69
N CYS A 32 -8.99 23.82 -6.41
CA CYS A 32 -9.87 24.36 -5.39
C CYS A 32 -9.79 25.89 -5.38
N GLY A 33 -10.92 26.58 -5.62
CA GLY A 33 -10.94 28.03 -5.77
C GLY A 33 -10.84 28.80 -4.44
N LYS A 34 -11.22 28.17 -3.32
CA LYS A 34 -11.23 28.79 -1.99
C LYS A 34 -11.09 27.72 -0.90
N PRO A 35 -10.54 28.05 0.28
CA PRO A 35 -10.45 27.10 1.37
C PRO A 35 -11.83 26.63 1.86
N LEU A 36 -11.93 25.36 2.26
CA LEU A 36 -13.10 24.78 2.91
C LEU A 36 -12.65 23.75 3.94
N SER A 37 -13.27 23.72 5.11
CA SER A 37 -13.11 22.63 6.08
C SER A 37 -14.42 21.88 6.22
N LYS A 38 -14.41 20.57 5.94
CA LYS A 38 -15.61 19.72 6.00
C LYS A 38 -15.24 18.28 6.30
N GLY A 39 -15.98 17.65 7.22
CA GLY A 39 -15.76 16.25 7.61
C GLY A 39 -14.36 16.02 8.20
N GLY A 40 -13.84 16.97 8.98
CA GLY A 40 -12.51 16.88 9.59
C GLY A 40 -11.33 17.06 8.63
N THR A 41 -11.57 17.30 7.34
CA THR A 41 -10.53 17.59 6.34
C THR A 41 -10.54 19.07 5.98
N SER A 42 -9.34 19.66 5.89
CA SER A 42 -9.14 20.99 5.30
C SER A 42 -8.75 20.86 3.83
N TYR A 43 -9.42 21.62 2.97
CA TYR A 43 -9.16 21.70 1.54
C TYR A 43 -8.64 23.10 1.23
N THR A 44 -7.49 23.20 0.57
CA THR A 44 -6.87 24.49 0.23
C THR A 44 -6.63 24.63 -1.28
N PRO A 45 -6.54 25.85 -1.82
CA PRO A 45 -6.19 26.06 -3.23
C PRO A 45 -4.83 25.48 -3.66
N GLY A 46 -3.91 25.25 -2.71
CA GLY A 46 -2.57 24.75 -2.99
C GLY A 46 -2.48 23.23 -3.20
N ASP A 47 -3.45 22.47 -2.70
CA ASP A 47 -3.34 21.00 -2.62
C ASP A 47 -4.65 20.25 -2.92
N SER A 48 -5.74 20.95 -3.18
CA SER A 48 -7.07 20.37 -3.34
C SER A 48 -7.69 20.69 -4.69
N TYR A 49 -8.60 19.82 -5.12
CA TYR A 49 -9.21 19.85 -6.44
C TYR A 49 -10.72 19.70 -6.35
N PHE A 50 -11.41 20.38 -7.25
CA PHE A 50 -12.85 20.41 -7.39
C PHE A 50 -13.30 19.71 -8.67
N VAL A 51 -14.27 18.80 -8.53
CA VAL A 51 -14.93 18.12 -9.64
C VAL A 51 -16.40 18.53 -9.64
N PRO A 52 -16.86 19.41 -10.56
CA PRO A 52 -18.26 19.80 -10.64
C PRO A 52 -19.11 18.59 -11.03
N ALA A 53 -20.29 18.43 -10.41
CA ALA A 53 -21.22 17.40 -10.87
C ALA A 53 -21.90 17.83 -12.19
N ARG A 54 -22.07 19.14 -12.42
CA ARG A 54 -22.70 19.67 -13.63
C ARG A 54 -21.72 19.66 -14.81
N GLN A 55 -21.52 18.48 -15.38
CA GLN A 55 -20.75 18.23 -16.60
C GLN A 55 -21.38 17.08 -17.40
N LYS A 56 -20.92 16.84 -18.62
CA LYS A 56 -21.48 15.83 -19.52
C LYS A 56 -21.43 14.41 -18.91
N GLU A 57 -20.38 14.14 -18.13
CA GLU A 57 -20.09 12.86 -17.50
C GLU A 57 -20.76 12.72 -16.11
N TYR A 58 -21.80 13.51 -15.79
CA TYR A 58 -22.46 13.57 -14.47
C TYR A 58 -22.68 12.20 -13.79
N ARG A 59 -23.27 11.23 -14.50
CA ARG A 59 -23.55 9.90 -13.92
C ARG A 59 -22.26 9.17 -13.55
N PHE A 60 -21.25 9.26 -14.41
CA PHE A 60 -19.96 8.62 -14.19
C PHE A 60 -19.20 9.28 -13.03
N VAL A 61 -19.22 10.61 -12.93
CA VAL A 61 -18.68 11.35 -11.78
C VAL A 61 -19.35 10.89 -10.48
N ARG A 62 -20.68 10.74 -10.47
CA ARG A 62 -21.38 10.21 -9.29
C ARG A 62 -20.93 8.80 -8.94
N THR A 63 -20.82 7.91 -9.93
CA THR A 63 -20.31 6.54 -9.71
C THR A 63 -18.91 6.49 -9.11
N LEU A 64 -18.01 7.39 -9.53
CA LEU A 64 -16.63 7.40 -9.02
C LEU A 64 -16.50 7.98 -7.61
N PHE A 65 -17.42 8.85 -7.16
CA PHE A 65 -17.27 9.55 -5.88
C PHE A 65 -18.28 9.12 -4.81
N GLU A 66 -19.45 8.61 -5.18
CA GLU A 66 -20.47 8.26 -4.21
C GLU A 66 -20.22 6.89 -3.58
N THR A 67 -20.45 6.80 -2.28
CA THR A 67 -20.56 5.54 -1.58
C THR A 67 -21.98 5.02 -1.70
N VAL A 68 -22.12 3.73 -2.01
CA VAL A 68 -23.41 3.06 -2.19
C VAL A 68 -23.41 1.82 -1.29
N LYS A 69 -24.43 1.68 -0.43
CA LYS A 69 -24.60 0.53 0.47
C LYS A 69 -25.93 -0.21 0.27
N SER A 70 -26.82 0.34 -0.56
CA SER A 70 -28.15 -0.20 -0.81
C SER A 70 -28.33 -0.49 -2.29
N PHE A 71 -28.81 -1.69 -2.60
CA PHE A 71 -28.97 -2.19 -3.95
C PHE A 71 -30.35 -2.83 -4.10
N ALA A 72 -30.94 -2.73 -5.30
CA ALA A 72 -32.22 -3.37 -5.61
C ALA A 72 -32.07 -4.88 -5.85
N ASP A 73 -30.91 -5.30 -6.37
CA ASP A 73 -30.49 -6.69 -6.56
C ASP A 73 -29.20 -6.92 -5.76
N THR A 74 -29.02 -8.14 -5.27
CA THR A 74 -27.86 -8.58 -4.48
C THR A 74 -26.93 -9.50 -5.27
N VAL A 75 -27.28 -9.84 -6.52
CA VAL A 75 -26.44 -10.64 -7.41
C VAL A 75 -25.58 -9.73 -8.29
N PHE A 76 -24.26 -9.90 -8.19
CA PHE A 76 -23.29 -9.10 -8.94
C PHE A 76 -22.46 -10.00 -9.86
N TYR A 77 -22.16 -9.53 -11.07
CA TYR A 77 -21.30 -10.23 -12.02
C TYR A 77 -19.80 -10.08 -11.68
N ASP A 78 -19.39 -8.93 -11.13
CA ASP A 78 -17.98 -8.60 -10.85
C ASP A 78 -17.84 -7.93 -9.48
N ILE A 79 -18.03 -6.61 -9.41
CA ILE A 79 -17.89 -5.81 -8.19
C ILE A 79 -19.09 -4.90 -7.96
N SER A 80 -19.31 -4.53 -6.70
CA SER A 80 -20.50 -3.78 -6.26
C SER A 80 -20.23 -2.28 -6.03
N THR A 81 -18.97 -1.82 -6.10
CA THR A 81 -18.62 -0.41 -5.98
C THR A 81 -17.35 -0.01 -6.75
N TRP A 82 -17.24 1.29 -7.04
CA TRP A 82 -16.18 1.92 -7.82
C TRP A 82 -15.70 3.24 -7.21
N THR A 83 -15.90 3.46 -5.90
CA THR A 83 -15.56 4.74 -5.24
C THR A 83 -14.05 4.99 -5.27
N MET A 84 -13.61 5.74 -6.28
CA MET A 84 -12.21 5.85 -6.67
C MET A 84 -11.35 6.68 -5.69
N PRO A 85 -11.84 7.77 -5.06
CA PRO A 85 -11.08 8.43 -4.00
C PRO A 85 -10.66 7.49 -2.86
N LEU A 86 -11.49 6.48 -2.54
CA LEU A 86 -11.15 5.47 -1.52
C LEU A 86 -10.03 4.54 -1.99
N ALA A 87 -10.04 4.11 -3.26
CA ALA A 87 -8.96 3.30 -3.84
C ALA A 87 -7.60 4.03 -3.83
N PHE A 88 -7.60 5.36 -3.87
CA PHE A 88 -6.42 6.21 -3.78
C PHE A 88 -6.12 6.73 -2.36
N ASN A 89 -6.91 6.32 -1.35
CA ASN A 89 -6.81 6.80 0.04
C ASN A 89 -6.86 8.35 0.18
N LEU A 90 -7.60 9.02 -0.72
CA LEU A 90 -7.73 10.48 -0.71
C LEU A 90 -8.83 10.91 0.25
N SER A 91 -8.59 11.99 0.98
CA SER A 91 -9.68 12.67 1.68
C SER A 91 -10.55 13.39 0.67
N TYR A 92 -11.87 13.17 0.74
CA TYR A 92 -12.81 13.80 -0.18
C TYR A 92 -14.17 14.09 0.47
N THR A 93 -14.93 15.02 -0.11
CA THR A 93 -16.28 15.37 0.37
C THR A 93 -17.19 15.79 -0.77
N SER A 94 -18.50 15.61 -0.59
CA SER A 94 -19.52 16.10 -1.51
C SER A 94 -19.98 17.50 -1.12
N LEU A 95 -20.29 18.33 -2.12
CA LEU A 95 -20.73 19.71 -1.93
C LEU A 95 -22.21 19.89 -2.26
N ASN A 96 -22.90 20.72 -1.47
CA ASN A 96 -24.20 21.28 -1.80
C ASN A 96 -24.06 22.53 -2.68
N GLY A 97 -25.19 23.18 -3.02
CA GLY A 97 -25.19 24.37 -3.88
C GLY A 97 -24.37 25.54 -3.34
N ALA A 98 -24.60 25.91 -2.08
CA ALA A 98 -23.91 27.03 -1.43
C ALA A 98 -22.40 26.78 -1.28
N GLU A 99 -22.02 25.54 -0.92
CA GLU A 99 -20.61 25.16 -0.77
C GLU A 99 -19.87 25.17 -2.11
N SER A 100 -20.52 24.73 -3.20
CA SER A 100 -19.91 24.65 -4.54
C SER A 100 -19.67 26.02 -5.20
N ALA A 101 -20.33 27.07 -4.74
CA ALA A 101 -20.22 28.41 -5.32
C ALA A 101 -18.79 28.96 -5.15
N GLY A 102 -18.14 29.32 -6.25
CA GLY A 102 -16.75 29.82 -6.26
C GLY A 102 -15.69 28.75 -5.98
N MET A 103 -16.04 27.46 -6.06
CA MET A 103 -15.09 26.37 -5.82
C MET A 103 -14.24 26.01 -7.05
N ALA A 104 -14.69 26.36 -8.25
CA ALA A 104 -13.92 26.17 -9.47
C ALA A 104 -12.86 27.26 -9.61
N GLY A 105 -11.60 26.91 -9.35
CA GLY A 105 -10.43 27.73 -9.67
C GLY A 105 -9.97 27.50 -11.11
N GLU A 106 -8.65 27.43 -11.32
CA GLU A 106 -8.05 27.13 -12.62
C GLU A 106 -8.43 25.72 -13.11
N LYS A 107 -8.80 25.59 -14.39
CA LYS A 107 -9.09 24.28 -14.99
C LYS A 107 -7.81 23.46 -15.12
N VAL A 108 -7.84 22.22 -14.66
CA VAL A 108 -6.72 21.28 -14.80
C VAL A 108 -6.83 20.59 -16.15
N THR A 109 -5.80 20.76 -16.98
CA THR A 109 -5.72 20.18 -18.33
C THR A 109 -4.69 19.07 -18.45
N THR A 110 -3.74 19.00 -17.50
CA THR A 110 -2.71 17.97 -17.40
C THR A 110 -2.62 17.47 -15.97
N PRO A 111 -2.28 16.18 -15.75
CA PRO A 111 -2.12 15.67 -14.39
C PRO A 111 -0.95 16.38 -13.69
N PRO A 112 -1.13 16.93 -12.48
CA PRO A 112 -0.12 17.72 -11.80
C PRO A 112 0.89 16.83 -11.07
N PHE A 113 1.64 16.03 -11.84
CA PHE A 113 2.76 15.26 -11.29
C PHE A 113 3.76 16.21 -10.64
N PRO A 114 4.21 15.95 -9.40
CA PRO A 114 5.17 16.83 -8.75
C PRO A 114 6.48 16.87 -9.54
N ALA A 115 7.06 18.06 -9.66
CA ALA A 115 8.42 18.19 -10.15
C ALA A 115 9.38 17.66 -9.07
N GLY A 116 10.24 16.72 -9.45
CA GLY A 116 11.32 16.27 -8.60
C GLY A 116 12.27 17.42 -8.28
N SER A 117 12.76 17.46 -7.05
CA SER A 117 13.67 18.52 -6.61
C SER A 117 14.62 18.03 -5.55
N ILE A 118 15.79 18.66 -5.50
CA ILE A 118 16.76 18.49 -4.42
C ILE A 118 17.03 19.86 -3.81
N THR A 119 17.04 19.94 -2.49
CA THR A 119 17.49 21.12 -1.75
C THR A 119 18.82 20.82 -1.06
N GLY A 120 19.60 21.87 -0.78
CA GLY A 120 20.91 21.75 -0.13
C GLY A 120 22.09 21.77 -1.09
N THR A 121 23.25 21.30 -0.62
CA THR A 121 24.53 21.37 -1.35
C THR A 121 25.08 19.99 -1.67
N PRO A 122 25.97 19.85 -2.67
CA PRO A 122 26.67 18.58 -2.93
C PRO A 122 27.56 18.08 -1.78
N ASN A 123 27.83 18.92 -0.78
CA ASN A 123 28.67 18.62 0.39
C ASN A 123 27.87 18.40 1.67
N ASP A 124 26.54 18.30 1.58
CA ASP A 124 25.69 18.08 2.75
C ASP A 124 26.03 16.74 3.42
N TYR A 125 25.83 16.68 4.73
CA TYR A 125 26.11 15.49 5.54
C TYR A 125 25.25 14.29 5.11
N ALA A 126 23.98 14.55 4.81
CA ALA A 126 23.04 13.56 4.33
C ALA A 126 21.92 14.20 3.50
N TRP A 127 21.17 13.33 2.81
CA TRP A 127 19.96 13.68 2.08
C TRP A 127 18.79 12.82 2.55
N LEU A 128 17.64 13.45 2.74
CA LEU A 128 16.44 12.86 3.32
C LEU A 128 15.25 12.98 2.37
N PHE A 129 14.41 11.94 2.27
CA PHE A 129 13.11 12.05 1.61
C PHE A 129 12.04 11.22 2.32
N GLU A 130 10.80 11.69 2.26
CA GLU A 130 9.66 11.06 2.94
C GLU A 130 9.18 9.80 2.19
N TRP A 131 8.68 8.82 2.93
CA TRP A 131 8.17 7.55 2.39
C TRP A 131 6.67 7.59 2.04
N SER A 132 6.00 8.72 2.30
CA SER A 132 4.56 8.88 2.10
C SER A 132 4.15 8.82 0.62
N ASP A 133 4.96 9.36 -0.30
CA ASP A 133 4.62 9.37 -1.72
C ASP A 133 4.64 7.95 -2.33
N THR A 134 3.75 7.69 -3.29
CA THR A 134 3.65 6.40 -3.98
C THR A 134 4.92 6.02 -4.73
N TYR A 135 5.76 6.98 -5.13
CA TYR A 135 7.01 6.77 -5.87
C TYR A 135 8.27 6.75 -5.00
N ALA A 136 8.17 6.95 -3.68
CA ALA A 136 9.32 6.78 -2.78
C ALA A 136 10.00 5.39 -2.87
N PRO A 137 9.26 4.26 -3.05
CA PRO A 137 9.88 2.94 -3.27
C PRO A 137 10.72 2.85 -4.55
N LYS A 138 10.25 3.47 -5.64
CA LYS A 138 11.02 3.58 -6.89
C LYS A 138 12.32 4.35 -6.65
N ALA A 139 12.24 5.47 -5.95
CA ALA A 139 13.42 6.28 -5.63
C ALA A 139 14.44 5.49 -4.80
N LEU A 140 13.99 4.81 -3.74
CA LEU A 140 14.85 3.95 -2.93
C LEU A 140 15.51 2.84 -3.76
N TYR A 141 14.75 2.18 -4.64
CA TYR A 141 15.29 1.14 -5.51
C TYR A 141 16.34 1.68 -6.49
N MET A 142 16.10 2.85 -7.10
CA MET A 142 17.06 3.52 -7.99
C MET A 142 18.37 3.87 -7.25
N ILE A 143 18.27 4.45 -6.06
CA ILE A 143 19.40 4.82 -5.20
C ILE A 143 20.25 3.58 -4.85
N GLN A 144 19.61 2.51 -4.38
CA GLN A 144 20.31 1.28 -4.02
C GLN A 144 20.89 0.57 -5.26
N SER A 145 20.21 0.64 -6.40
CA SER A 145 20.70 0.05 -7.66
C SER A 145 21.91 0.81 -8.22
N ALA A 146 21.99 2.12 -7.96
CA ALA A 146 23.17 2.91 -8.23
C ALA A 146 24.35 2.59 -7.29
N GLY A 147 24.14 1.73 -6.27
CA GLY A 147 25.15 1.32 -5.30
C GLY A 147 25.31 2.29 -4.14
N LEU A 148 24.30 3.11 -3.84
CA LEU A 148 24.27 3.95 -2.63
C LEU A 148 23.62 3.18 -1.48
N THR A 149 24.18 3.36 -0.29
CA THR A 149 23.60 2.83 0.95
C THR A 149 22.46 3.75 1.39
N ALA A 150 21.29 3.16 1.60
CA ALA A 150 20.13 3.86 2.11
C ALA A 150 19.76 3.32 3.50
N ARG A 151 19.39 4.23 4.39
CA ARG A 151 18.84 3.92 5.71
C ARG A 151 17.41 4.39 5.81
N ILE A 152 16.68 3.81 6.75
CA ILE A 152 15.31 4.21 7.04
C ILE A 152 15.15 4.57 8.51
N ALA A 153 14.43 5.67 8.75
CA ALA A 153 14.10 6.14 10.09
C ALA A 153 13.03 5.26 10.74
N THR A 154 13.30 4.78 11.95
CA THR A 154 12.36 3.98 12.77
C THR A 154 11.65 4.82 13.83
N ALA A 155 11.86 6.14 13.84
CA ALA A 155 11.20 7.09 14.74
C ALA A 155 11.16 8.49 14.09
N PRO A 156 10.20 9.36 14.46
CA PRO A 156 10.15 10.72 13.96
C PRO A 156 11.27 11.59 14.52
N PHE A 157 11.68 12.60 13.76
CA PHE A 157 12.75 13.53 14.13
C PHE A 157 12.58 14.87 13.41
N THR A 158 13.23 15.92 13.91
CA THR A 158 13.25 17.24 13.29
C THR A 158 14.68 17.60 12.94
N VAL A 159 14.90 18.12 11.73
CA VAL A 159 16.21 18.62 11.27
C VAL A 159 16.15 20.11 11.01
N VAL A 160 17.31 20.75 10.98
CA VAL A 160 17.51 22.03 10.30
C VAL A 160 18.06 21.73 8.92
N MET A 161 17.31 22.08 7.87
CA MET A 161 17.73 21.90 6.48
C MET A 161 18.84 22.89 6.13
N SER A 162 19.54 22.65 5.02
CA SER A 162 20.63 23.53 4.56
C SER A 162 20.20 24.97 4.25
N ASP A 163 18.90 25.24 4.07
CA ASP A 163 18.33 26.59 3.92
C ASP A 163 17.97 27.27 5.27
N GLY A 164 18.28 26.62 6.40
CA GLY A 164 18.02 27.11 7.75
C GLY A 164 16.61 26.82 8.28
N LYS A 165 15.71 26.27 7.47
CA LYS A 165 14.34 25.95 7.91
C LYS A 165 14.29 24.62 8.67
N LYS A 166 13.39 24.54 9.64
CA LYS A 166 13.09 23.29 10.35
C LYS A 166 12.09 22.45 9.54
N LYS A 167 12.33 21.15 9.46
CA LYS A 167 11.37 20.17 8.94
C LYS A 167 11.32 18.96 9.86
N THR A 168 10.11 18.51 10.16
CA THR A 168 9.86 17.26 10.88
C THR A 168 9.61 16.15 9.88
N PHE A 169 10.25 15.01 10.12
CA PHE A 169 10.18 13.80 9.33
C PHE A 169 9.55 12.68 10.16
N GLY A 170 8.73 11.86 9.51
CA GLY A 170 8.03 10.75 10.13
C GLY A 170 8.76 9.41 10.00
N TYR A 171 8.09 8.36 10.47
CA TYR A 171 8.51 6.98 10.25
C TYR A 171 8.71 6.67 8.76
N GLY A 172 9.72 5.87 8.44
CA GLY A 172 9.99 5.46 7.08
C GLY A 172 10.84 6.44 6.27
N THR A 173 11.17 7.62 6.80
CA THR A 173 12.02 8.59 6.09
C THR A 173 13.34 7.94 5.67
N VAL A 174 13.66 8.05 4.38
CA VAL A 174 14.88 7.48 3.81
C VAL A 174 16.01 8.48 3.93
N MET A 175 17.19 8.00 4.33
CA MET A 175 18.42 8.76 4.43
C MET A 175 19.51 8.14 3.57
N VAL A 176 20.19 8.98 2.80
CA VAL A 176 21.45 8.66 2.12
C VAL A 176 22.53 9.55 2.71
N GLN A 177 23.55 8.96 3.34
CA GLN A 177 24.61 9.70 4.00
C GLN A 177 25.80 9.89 3.06
N GLN A 178 26.47 11.03 3.18
CA GLN A 178 27.69 11.32 2.44
C GLN A 178 28.85 10.41 2.87
N GLY A 179 29.64 9.94 1.90
CA GLY A 179 30.96 9.34 2.15
C GLY A 179 31.00 7.84 2.51
N GLU A 180 29.88 7.12 2.45
CA GLU A 180 29.88 5.67 2.78
C GLU A 180 30.53 4.77 1.72
N ASN A 181 30.59 5.24 0.48
CA ASN A 181 31.25 4.56 -0.63
C ASN A 181 32.31 5.49 -1.22
N ALA A 182 33.46 4.94 -1.61
CA ALA A 182 34.48 5.68 -2.34
C ALA A 182 33.90 6.13 -3.69
N ARG A 183 33.48 7.40 -3.77
CA ARG A 183 32.90 8.02 -4.96
C ARG A 183 33.54 9.35 -5.26
N GLN A 184 33.39 9.80 -6.50
CA GLN A 184 33.85 11.13 -6.89
C GLN A 184 32.99 12.18 -6.19
N ALA A 185 33.59 13.32 -5.87
CA ALA A 185 32.88 14.44 -5.26
C ALA A 185 31.70 14.86 -6.16
N GLY A 186 30.50 14.97 -5.59
CA GLY A 186 29.28 15.37 -6.30
C GLY A 186 28.44 14.22 -6.89
N GLU A 187 29.02 13.03 -7.08
CA GLU A 187 28.34 11.89 -7.73
C GLU A 187 27.05 11.47 -7.00
N THR A 188 27.08 11.42 -5.66
CA THR A 188 25.89 11.11 -4.83
C THR A 188 24.76 12.11 -5.07
N SER A 189 25.08 13.41 -5.13
CA SER A 189 24.10 14.48 -5.34
C SER A 189 23.47 14.40 -6.73
N GLU A 190 24.26 14.05 -7.76
CA GLU A 190 23.76 13.86 -9.12
C GLU A 190 22.81 12.66 -9.23
N ILE A 191 23.16 11.51 -8.61
CA ILE A 191 22.28 10.34 -8.55
C ILE A 191 20.96 10.70 -7.85
N LEU A 192 21.02 11.41 -6.72
CA LEU A 192 19.85 11.83 -5.97
C LEU A 192 18.99 12.82 -6.76
N LYS A 193 19.60 13.77 -7.48
CA LYS A 193 18.90 14.72 -8.35
C LYS A 193 18.15 13.99 -9.47
N SER A 194 18.84 13.10 -10.19
CA SER A 194 18.20 12.31 -11.25
C SER A 194 17.08 11.43 -10.72
N THR A 195 17.27 10.84 -9.53
CA THR A 195 16.24 10.04 -8.85
C THR A 195 15.03 10.89 -8.48
N ALA A 196 15.26 12.08 -7.91
CA ALA A 196 14.21 13.01 -7.54
C ALA A 196 13.36 13.38 -8.77
N GLU A 197 14.01 13.78 -9.86
CA GLU A 197 13.37 14.13 -11.15
C GLU A 197 12.56 12.96 -11.72
N ALA A 198 13.10 11.74 -11.73
CA ALA A 198 12.45 10.56 -12.29
C ALA A 198 11.28 10.01 -11.44
N CYS A 199 11.19 10.41 -10.17
CA CYS A 199 10.18 9.93 -9.23
C CYS A 199 9.21 11.03 -8.77
N GLY A 200 9.48 12.31 -9.07
CA GLY A 200 8.66 13.43 -8.61
C GLY A 200 8.71 13.61 -7.09
N ILE A 201 9.85 13.32 -6.44
CA ILE A 201 10.01 13.49 -4.99
C ILE A 201 10.89 14.70 -4.65
N THR A 202 10.73 15.24 -3.45
CA THR A 202 11.67 16.24 -2.90
C THR A 202 12.68 15.56 -2.00
N VAL A 203 13.96 15.77 -2.30
CA VAL A 203 15.09 15.33 -1.48
C VAL A 203 15.67 16.54 -0.74
N TYR A 204 15.83 16.41 0.58
CA TYR A 204 16.27 17.49 1.46
C TYR A 204 17.69 17.24 1.95
N GLY A 205 18.62 18.10 1.57
CA GLY A 205 19.97 18.11 2.13
C GLY A 205 20.03 18.71 3.53
N VAL A 206 20.88 18.12 4.38
CA VAL A 206 21.14 18.56 5.75
C VAL A 206 22.64 18.64 6.00
N SER A 207 23.10 19.73 6.60
CA SER A 207 24.54 20.00 6.79
C SER A 207 25.15 19.32 8.01
N THR A 208 24.34 18.78 8.92
CA THR A 208 24.78 18.14 10.17
C THR A 208 23.92 16.92 10.51
N GLY A 209 24.50 15.98 11.26
CA GLY A 209 23.78 14.83 11.80
C GLY A 209 22.98 15.12 13.08
N LEU A 210 23.14 16.30 13.67
CA LEU A 210 22.46 16.70 14.91
C LEU A 210 21.03 17.16 14.65
N THR A 211 20.11 16.67 15.47
CA THR A 211 18.68 17.00 15.37
C THR A 211 18.22 17.86 16.55
N PRO A 212 17.39 18.90 16.32
CA PRO A 212 16.76 19.62 17.43
C PRO A 212 15.81 18.79 18.30
N SER A 213 15.25 17.70 17.77
CA SER A 213 14.31 16.83 18.49
C SER A 213 14.17 15.48 17.78
N GLY A 214 13.98 14.40 18.54
CA GLY A 214 13.82 13.04 18.04
C GLY A 214 15.15 12.28 17.98
N ILE A 215 15.26 11.36 17.03
CA ILE A 215 16.49 10.59 16.78
C ILE A 215 17.51 11.41 15.97
N ASP A 216 18.79 11.30 16.33
CA ASP A 216 19.87 11.87 15.51
C ASP A 216 20.16 11.02 14.26
N LEU A 217 20.67 11.64 13.21
CA LEU A 217 20.95 10.98 11.93
C LEU A 217 22.08 9.94 12.04
N GLY A 218 22.96 10.08 13.03
CA GLY A 218 24.02 9.11 13.33
C GLY A 218 23.62 8.04 14.36
N SER A 219 22.38 8.06 14.87
CA SER A 219 21.93 7.14 15.93
C SER A 219 21.45 5.80 15.38
N ASN A 220 21.22 4.82 16.27
CA ASN A 220 20.58 3.54 15.95
C ASN A 220 19.10 3.67 15.53
N GLY A 221 18.54 4.90 15.50
CA GLY A 221 17.20 5.18 14.96
C GLY A 221 17.11 5.10 13.43
N PHE A 222 18.25 4.92 12.74
CA PHE A 222 18.33 4.65 11.31
C PHE A 222 18.84 3.25 11.03
N THR A 223 18.05 2.44 10.32
CA THR A 223 18.44 1.07 9.95
C THR A 223 18.86 1.01 8.49
N VAL A 224 19.99 0.36 8.19
CA VAL A 224 20.44 0.12 6.81
C VAL A 224 19.48 -0.85 6.12
N LEU A 225 19.06 -0.51 4.90
CA LEU A 225 18.20 -1.37 4.09
C LEU A 225 19.02 -2.11 3.03
N SER A 226 18.76 -3.40 2.91
CA SER A 226 19.17 -4.19 1.74
C SER A 226 18.24 -3.89 0.57
N ARG A 227 18.78 -3.85 -0.65
CA ARG A 227 17.99 -3.70 -1.87
C ARG A 227 17.10 -4.92 -2.08
N PRO A 228 15.79 -4.78 -2.36
CA PRO A 228 14.94 -5.93 -2.65
C PRO A 228 15.39 -6.69 -3.90
N THR A 229 15.42 -8.01 -3.79
CA THR A 229 15.59 -8.98 -4.87
C THR A 229 14.48 -10.01 -4.73
N VAL A 230 13.49 -9.92 -5.64
CA VAL A 230 12.18 -10.54 -5.44
C VAL A 230 11.98 -11.73 -6.38
N MET A 231 11.44 -12.81 -5.83
CA MET A 231 10.95 -13.98 -6.54
C MET A 231 9.44 -14.13 -6.30
N LEU A 232 8.66 -14.32 -7.37
CA LEU A 232 7.23 -14.62 -7.32
C LEU A 232 6.99 -16.01 -7.88
N VAL A 233 6.33 -16.85 -7.07
CA VAL A 233 5.94 -18.20 -7.49
C VAL A 233 4.65 -18.13 -8.30
N ILE A 234 4.73 -18.53 -9.57
CA ILE A 234 3.63 -18.50 -10.55
C ILE A 234 3.26 -19.92 -11.02
N GLU A 235 2.18 -20.02 -11.80
CA GLU A 235 1.62 -21.29 -12.28
C GLU A 235 1.07 -22.19 -11.16
N ASP A 236 0.61 -23.39 -11.52
CA ASP A 236 0.23 -24.48 -10.61
C ASP A 236 -0.68 -24.06 -9.44
N GLY A 237 -1.69 -23.20 -9.68
CA GLY A 237 -2.61 -22.74 -8.64
C GLY A 237 -2.32 -21.34 -8.09
N THR A 238 -1.38 -20.62 -8.69
CA THR A 238 -1.26 -19.15 -8.59
C THR A 238 -2.23 -18.46 -9.56
N PRO A 239 -3.18 -17.63 -9.09
CA PRO A 239 -4.05 -16.84 -9.96
C PRO A 239 -3.25 -15.86 -10.83
N ALA A 240 -3.57 -15.81 -12.12
CA ALA A 240 -2.88 -14.93 -13.07
C ALA A 240 -3.10 -13.44 -12.76
N ASP A 241 -4.28 -13.08 -12.27
CA ASP A 241 -4.61 -11.70 -11.89
C ASP A 241 -3.73 -11.24 -10.72
N ASP A 242 -3.70 -12.00 -9.62
CA ASP A 242 -2.88 -11.67 -8.45
C ASP A 242 -1.38 -11.56 -8.81
N ALA A 243 -0.87 -12.51 -9.61
CA ALA A 243 0.52 -12.49 -10.06
C ALA A 243 0.82 -11.32 -11.02
N GLY A 244 -0.09 -11.06 -11.95
CA GLY A 244 0.03 -10.01 -12.96
C GLY A 244 0.00 -8.61 -12.35
N GLU A 245 -0.84 -8.39 -11.34
CA GLU A 245 -0.93 -7.12 -10.62
C GLU A 245 0.32 -6.86 -9.78
N ILE A 246 0.85 -7.87 -9.08
CA ILE A 246 2.14 -7.78 -8.38
C ILE A 246 3.26 -7.46 -9.38
N TRP A 247 3.31 -8.18 -10.50
CA TRP A 247 4.34 -7.95 -11.51
C TRP A 247 4.26 -6.55 -12.09
N HIS A 248 3.08 -6.10 -12.50
CA HIS A 248 2.86 -4.75 -13.02
C HIS A 248 3.26 -3.67 -12.00
N LEU A 249 2.92 -3.85 -10.72
CA LEU A 249 3.31 -2.90 -9.67
C LEU A 249 4.84 -2.77 -9.57
N LEU A 250 5.55 -3.88 -9.47
CA LEU A 250 7.00 -3.84 -9.26
C LEU A 250 7.74 -3.39 -10.54
N ASP A 251 7.41 -3.98 -11.68
CA ASP A 251 8.13 -3.76 -12.94
C ASP A 251 7.73 -2.43 -13.59
N VAL A 252 6.43 -2.21 -13.84
CA VAL A 252 5.95 -1.04 -14.60
C VAL A 252 5.91 0.22 -13.73
N ARG A 253 5.40 0.14 -12.50
CA ARG A 253 5.27 1.34 -11.64
C ARG A 253 6.60 1.74 -11.01
N TYR A 254 7.40 0.76 -10.58
CA TYR A 254 8.65 1.03 -9.85
C TYR A 254 9.92 0.75 -10.62
N GLY A 255 9.85 0.19 -11.84
CA GLY A 255 11.07 -0.16 -12.59
C GLY A 255 11.92 -1.20 -11.87
N MET A 256 11.30 -2.03 -11.03
CA MET A 256 11.95 -3.04 -10.21
C MET A 256 11.62 -4.44 -10.78
N PRO A 257 12.54 -5.06 -11.53
CA PRO A 257 12.32 -6.39 -12.06
C PRO A 257 12.23 -7.41 -10.92
N LEU A 258 11.37 -8.42 -11.11
CA LEU A 258 11.30 -9.61 -10.26
C LEU A 258 11.51 -10.87 -11.10
N THR A 259 11.90 -11.97 -10.45
CA THR A 259 11.94 -13.29 -11.09
C THR A 259 10.61 -14.00 -10.93
N LEU A 260 10.00 -14.41 -12.03
CA LEU A 260 8.87 -15.35 -12.03
C LEU A 260 9.43 -16.78 -12.06
N ILE A 261 8.95 -17.64 -11.15
CA ILE A 261 9.40 -19.04 -11.07
C ILE A 261 8.23 -19.99 -10.92
N THR A 262 8.34 -21.17 -11.53
CA THR A 262 7.37 -22.26 -11.36
C THR A 262 7.76 -23.16 -10.18
N PRO A 263 6.81 -23.82 -9.50
CA PRO A 263 7.10 -24.73 -8.40
C PRO A 263 8.10 -25.83 -8.75
N ALA A 264 8.03 -26.34 -9.99
CA ALA A 264 8.94 -27.37 -10.51
C ALA A 264 10.42 -26.93 -10.48
N ARG A 265 10.71 -25.65 -10.71
CA ARG A 265 12.09 -25.12 -10.72
C ARG A 265 12.58 -24.72 -9.33
N LEU A 266 11.67 -24.47 -8.39
CA LEU A 266 11.98 -23.97 -7.05
C LEU A 266 12.96 -24.90 -6.29
N ALA A 267 12.82 -26.22 -6.47
CA ALA A 267 13.68 -27.22 -5.85
C ALA A 267 15.16 -27.16 -6.30
N SER A 268 15.46 -26.53 -7.45
CA SER A 268 16.81 -26.40 -8.01
C SER A 268 17.34 -24.96 -8.04
N ALA A 269 16.46 -23.98 -7.79
CA ALA A 269 16.82 -22.57 -7.83
C ALA A 269 17.79 -22.20 -6.69
N ASP A 270 18.70 -21.27 -6.97
CA ASP A 270 19.55 -20.65 -5.95
C ASP A 270 18.77 -19.54 -5.23
N LEU A 271 18.22 -19.86 -4.06
CA LEU A 271 17.39 -18.95 -3.27
C LEU A 271 18.19 -17.78 -2.67
N ASN A 272 19.52 -17.91 -2.55
CA ASN A 272 20.37 -16.88 -1.95
C ASN A 272 20.48 -15.61 -2.80
N LYS A 273 20.07 -15.67 -4.07
CA LYS A 273 19.95 -14.49 -4.95
C LYS A 273 18.77 -13.58 -4.60
N TYR A 274 17.88 -14.03 -3.70
CA TYR A 274 16.63 -13.37 -3.36
C TYR A 274 16.55 -13.15 -1.86
N ASN A 275 16.03 -11.99 -1.46
CA ASN A 275 15.71 -11.68 -0.08
C ASN A 275 14.20 -11.61 0.20
N VAL A 276 13.37 -11.69 -0.86
CA VAL A 276 11.91 -11.77 -0.77
C VAL A 276 11.38 -12.85 -1.70
N ILE A 277 10.54 -13.74 -1.16
CA ILE A 277 9.80 -14.76 -1.93
C ILE A 277 8.30 -14.57 -1.66
N ILE A 278 7.52 -14.55 -2.73
CA ILE A 278 6.08 -14.27 -2.69
C ILE A 278 5.30 -15.47 -3.22
N PHE A 279 4.30 -15.89 -2.45
CA PHE A 279 3.27 -16.85 -2.87
C PHE A 279 1.94 -16.11 -2.96
N ALA A 280 1.35 -16.05 -4.15
CA ALA A 280 0.03 -15.43 -4.37
C ALA A 280 -1.11 -16.45 -4.51
N GLY A 281 -0.80 -17.75 -4.63
CA GLY A 281 -1.77 -18.83 -4.65
C GLY A 281 -1.33 -20.04 -3.84
N ASN A 282 -1.91 -21.20 -4.12
CA ASN A 282 -1.65 -22.42 -3.35
C ASN A 282 -1.01 -23.53 -4.19
N PRO A 283 0.24 -23.34 -4.66
CA PRO A 283 0.87 -24.30 -5.53
C PRO A 283 1.34 -25.57 -4.84
N SER A 284 1.35 -26.67 -5.60
CA SER A 284 1.97 -27.91 -5.17
C SER A 284 3.49 -27.77 -5.26
N VAL A 285 4.17 -27.73 -4.12
CA VAL A 285 5.63 -27.60 -4.02
C VAL A 285 6.19 -28.89 -3.41
N SER A 286 7.30 -29.38 -3.96
CA SER A 286 7.93 -30.60 -3.43
C SER A 286 8.37 -30.43 -1.97
N PRO A 287 8.34 -31.49 -1.14
CA PRO A 287 8.82 -31.43 0.25
C PRO A 287 10.26 -30.90 0.39
N ASN A 288 11.15 -31.30 -0.53
CA ASN A 288 12.53 -30.80 -0.56
C ASN A 288 12.59 -29.28 -0.76
N ALA A 289 11.81 -28.73 -1.69
CA ALA A 289 11.76 -27.29 -1.91
C ALA A 289 11.18 -26.54 -0.69
N ILE A 290 10.19 -27.11 0.01
CA ILE A 290 9.62 -26.54 1.23
C ILE A 290 10.68 -26.42 2.34
N GLU A 291 11.50 -27.45 2.56
CA GLU A 291 12.56 -27.40 3.57
C GLU A 291 13.67 -26.40 3.18
N ARG A 292 14.05 -26.33 1.90
CA ARG A 292 14.99 -25.29 1.43
C ARG A 292 14.45 -23.87 1.65
N LEU A 293 13.15 -23.64 1.44
CA LEU A 293 12.50 -22.36 1.73
C LEU A 293 12.50 -22.07 3.24
N ARG A 294 12.30 -23.09 4.07
CA ARG A 294 12.34 -22.97 5.54
C ARG A 294 13.72 -22.51 6.01
N ASP A 295 14.79 -23.12 5.50
CA ASP A 295 16.16 -22.76 5.84
C ASP A 295 16.53 -21.35 5.34
N TRP A 296 16.12 -21.01 4.12
CA TRP A 296 16.29 -19.67 3.56
C TRP A 296 15.55 -18.60 4.38
N ASN A 297 14.31 -18.86 4.80
CA ASN A 297 13.50 -17.94 5.60
C ASN A 297 14.09 -17.73 7.01
N ARG A 298 14.60 -18.82 7.64
CA ARG A 298 15.34 -18.75 8.91
C ARG A 298 16.62 -17.93 8.79
N SER A 299 17.27 -17.98 7.63
CA SER A 299 18.50 -17.22 7.35
C SER A 299 18.27 -15.72 7.10
N GLY A 300 17.03 -15.22 7.22
CA GLY A 300 16.71 -13.79 7.11
C GLY A 300 15.87 -13.41 5.89
N GLY A 301 15.56 -14.36 5.00
CA GLY A 301 14.67 -14.14 3.87
C GLY A 301 13.25 -13.80 4.32
N THR A 302 12.55 -12.92 3.59
CA THR A 302 11.16 -12.53 3.86
C THR A 302 10.20 -13.31 2.98
N LEU A 303 9.35 -14.13 3.59
CA LEU A 303 8.32 -14.90 2.92
C LEU A 303 6.98 -14.16 3.01
N ILE A 304 6.35 -13.88 1.87
CA ILE A 304 5.07 -13.15 1.80
C ILE A 304 3.99 -14.08 1.24
N GLY A 305 2.96 -14.33 2.04
CA GLY A 305 1.70 -14.92 1.59
C GLY A 305 0.73 -13.82 1.18
N TYR A 306 0.31 -13.84 -0.08
CA TYR A 306 -0.63 -12.88 -0.64
C TYR A 306 -1.91 -13.62 -1.03
N ARG A 307 -3.06 -13.19 -0.50
CA ARG A 307 -4.37 -13.83 -0.72
C ARG A 307 -4.34 -15.35 -0.57
N GLY A 308 -4.44 -16.10 -1.68
CA GLY A 308 -4.41 -17.56 -1.69
C GLY A 308 -3.11 -18.15 -1.14
N GLY A 309 -1.99 -17.44 -1.25
CA GLY A 309 -0.69 -17.78 -0.66
C GLY A 309 -0.70 -18.01 0.84
N ASN A 310 -1.62 -17.37 1.55
CA ASN A 310 -1.76 -17.58 2.98
C ASN A 310 -2.20 -19.01 3.33
N ARG A 311 -3.01 -19.64 2.48
CA ARG A 311 -3.37 -21.06 2.65
C ARG A 311 -2.16 -21.96 2.43
N TRP A 312 -1.29 -21.61 1.48
CA TRP A 312 -0.03 -22.32 1.26
C TRP A 312 0.90 -22.23 2.47
N LEU A 313 1.04 -21.04 3.05
CA LEU A 313 1.84 -20.84 4.27
C LEU A 313 1.30 -21.67 5.43
N ALA A 314 -0.02 -21.68 5.65
CA ALA A 314 -0.66 -22.45 6.71
C ALA A 314 -0.48 -23.96 6.49
N ALA A 315 -0.73 -24.46 5.29
CA ALA A 315 -0.61 -25.88 4.95
C ALA A 315 0.81 -26.41 5.15
N ASN A 316 1.82 -25.57 4.92
CA ASN A 316 3.24 -25.93 5.03
C ASN A 316 3.89 -25.51 6.36
N LYS A 317 3.08 -25.05 7.33
CA LYS A 317 3.51 -24.69 8.68
C LYS A 317 4.56 -23.57 8.70
N PHE A 318 4.40 -22.57 7.84
CA PHE A 318 5.13 -21.29 7.93
C PHE A 318 4.37 -20.27 8.80
N ALA A 319 3.06 -20.45 8.94
CA ALA A 319 2.19 -19.53 9.67
C ALA A 319 1.02 -20.31 10.30
N GLU A 320 0.57 -19.89 11.49
CA GLU A 320 -0.65 -20.38 12.10
C GLU A 320 -1.80 -19.41 11.80
N ILE A 321 -2.69 -19.80 10.89
CA ILE A 321 -3.77 -18.93 10.41
C ILE A 321 -5.13 -19.53 10.77
N SER A 322 -5.88 -18.81 11.59
CA SER A 322 -7.22 -19.20 12.02
C SER A 322 -8.29 -18.47 11.21
N TYR A 323 -8.84 -19.14 10.20
CA TYR A 323 -9.97 -18.62 9.44
C TYR A 323 -11.25 -18.66 10.27
N ILE A 324 -12.12 -17.65 10.09
CA ILE A 324 -13.48 -17.63 10.62
C ILE A 324 -14.34 -18.43 9.64
N ASP A 325 -15.09 -19.41 10.13
CA ASP A 325 -15.91 -20.28 9.27
C ASP A 325 -16.93 -19.49 8.46
N SER A 326 -17.15 -19.90 7.21
CA SER A 326 -18.22 -19.33 6.38
C SER A 326 -19.59 -19.56 7.02
N PRO A 327 -20.55 -18.64 6.84
CA PRO A 327 -21.91 -18.85 7.31
C PRO A 327 -22.38 -20.19 6.77
N ALA A 328 -22.92 -21.04 7.64
CA ALA A 328 -23.50 -22.31 7.19
C ALA A 328 -24.47 -21.98 6.06
N ALA A 329 -24.30 -22.61 4.89
CA ALA A 329 -25.37 -22.61 3.91
C ALA A 329 -26.56 -23.24 4.62
N GLU A 330 -27.62 -22.48 4.87
CA GLU A 330 -28.85 -23.06 5.41
C GLU A 330 -29.23 -24.21 4.49
N THR A 331 -29.05 -25.45 4.97
CA THR A 331 -29.48 -26.66 4.28
C THR A 331 -30.99 -26.75 4.40
N ALA A 332 -31.72 -25.80 3.81
CA ALA A 332 -33.13 -25.94 3.55
C ALA A 332 -33.27 -27.01 2.46
N LYS A 333 -33.83 -28.16 2.82
CA LYS A 333 -33.95 -29.35 1.93
C LYS A 333 -34.79 -29.10 0.67
N GLU A 334 -35.48 -27.96 0.57
CA GLU A 334 -36.32 -27.60 -0.57
C GLU A 334 -36.15 -26.12 -0.92
N ARG A 335 -35.12 -25.79 -1.71
CA ARG A 335 -35.02 -24.48 -2.39
C ARG A 335 -35.19 -24.67 -3.89
N THR A 336 -35.83 -23.72 -4.55
CA THR A 336 -36.00 -23.76 -6.01
C THR A 336 -34.68 -23.45 -6.71
N TYR A 337 -34.49 -23.99 -7.92
CA TYR A 337 -33.32 -23.67 -8.74
C TYR A 337 -33.18 -22.15 -9.00
N ALA A 338 -34.31 -21.43 -9.08
CA ALA A 338 -34.35 -19.98 -9.27
C ALA A 338 -33.73 -19.19 -8.10
N ALA A 339 -33.75 -19.72 -6.87
CA ALA A 339 -33.15 -19.07 -5.70
C ALA A 339 -31.62 -19.26 -5.61
N ARG A 340 -31.04 -20.16 -6.40
CA ARG A 340 -29.63 -20.56 -6.28
C ARG A 340 -28.63 -19.41 -6.42
N SER A 341 -28.90 -18.43 -7.29
CA SER A 341 -28.01 -17.28 -7.49
C SER A 341 -28.00 -16.35 -6.28
N ALA A 342 -29.18 -16.02 -5.74
CA ALA A 342 -29.33 -15.21 -4.54
C ALA A 342 -28.69 -15.88 -3.32
N ASP A 343 -28.88 -17.19 -3.17
CA ASP A 343 -28.28 -17.97 -2.08
C ASP A 343 -26.76 -17.97 -2.10
N ARG A 344 -26.18 -18.09 -3.30
CA ARG A 344 -24.73 -17.99 -3.48
C ARG A 344 -24.22 -16.58 -3.21
N ALA A 345 -24.99 -15.55 -3.57
CA ALA A 345 -24.58 -14.16 -3.37
C ALA A 345 -24.33 -13.84 -1.88
N VAL A 346 -25.13 -14.39 -0.96
CA VAL A 346 -24.94 -14.24 0.50
C VAL A 346 -23.58 -14.74 0.99
N GLN A 347 -23.01 -15.73 0.29
CA GLN A 347 -21.71 -16.34 0.62
C GLN A 347 -20.52 -15.61 -0.02
N THR A 348 -20.78 -14.57 -0.82
CA THR A 348 -19.75 -13.82 -1.54
C THR A 348 -19.60 -12.39 -1.00
N VAL A 349 -18.46 -11.79 -1.29
CA VAL A 349 -18.22 -10.35 -1.12
C VAL A 349 -17.82 -9.82 -2.49
N PRO A 350 -18.78 -9.33 -3.29
CA PRO A 350 -18.54 -8.96 -4.68
C PRO A 350 -17.91 -7.57 -4.74
N GLY A 351 -16.59 -7.51 -4.54
CA GLY A 351 -15.80 -6.29 -4.64
C GLY A 351 -16.37 -5.13 -3.83
N THR A 352 -16.07 -5.13 -2.54
CA THR A 352 -16.63 -4.21 -1.55
C THR A 352 -15.50 -3.49 -0.82
N ILE A 353 -15.73 -2.23 -0.50
CA ILE A 353 -14.76 -1.37 0.19
C ILE A 353 -15.10 -1.33 1.66
N PHE A 354 -14.12 -1.70 2.47
CA PHE A 354 -14.21 -1.75 3.91
C PHE A 354 -13.20 -0.78 4.55
N SER A 355 -13.49 -0.33 5.77
CA SER A 355 -12.60 0.48 6.59
C SER A 355 -11.75 -0.43 7.47
N ALA A 356 -10.44 -0.22 7.43
CA ALA A 356 -9.48 -0.80 8.35
C ALA A 356 -8.86 0.28 9.24
N VAL A 357 -8.41 -0.14 10.42
CA VAL A 357 -7.52 0.62 11.29
C VAL A 357 -6.09 0.14 11.10
N ILE A 358 -5.15 1.08 11.04
CA ILE A 358 -3.72 0.82 10.84
C ILE A 358 -2.86 1.38 11.98
N ASP A 359 -1.83 0.64 12.38
CA ASP A 359 -0.78 1.11 13.29
C ASP A 359 0.33 1.84 12.51
N LEU A 360 0.33 3.17 12.58
CA LEU A 360 1.29 4.03 11.86
C LEU A 360 2.75 3.86 12.32
N THR A 361 2.99 3.19 13.45
CA THR A 361 4.34 2.95 14.00
C THR A 361 4.94 1.62 13.55
N HIS A 362 4.14 0.77 12.90
CA HIS A 362 4.59 -0.52 12.40
C HIS A 362 5.25 -0.38 11.01
N PRO A 363 6.39 -1.05 10.71
CA PRO A 363 7.09 -0.94 9.43
C PRO A 363 6.22 -1.18 8.19
N LEU A 364 5.25 -2.10 8.28
CA LEU A 364 4.30 -2.37 7.19
C LEU A 364 3.34 -1.21 6.89
N CYS A 365 3.26 -0.23 7.79
CA CYS A 365 2.37 0.93 7.71
C CYS A 365 3.15 2.26 7.61
N TYR A 366 4.47 2.23 7.43
CA TYR A 366 5.24 3.46 7.21
C TYR A 366 4.75 4.18 5.95
N GLY A 367 4.77 5.51 5.99
CA GLY A 367 4.30 6.38 4.91
C GLY A 367 2.79 6.66 4.90
N TYR A 368 1.99 6.00 5.75
CA TYR A 368 0.62 6.44 6.00
C TYR A 368 0.58 7.56 7.05
N THR A 369 -0.35 8.50 6.89
CA THR A 369 -0.55 9.63 7.83
C THR A 369 -1.91 9.63 8.52
N LYS A 370 -2.78 8.67 8.18
CA LYS A 370 -4.11 8.49 8.78
C LYS A 370 -4.23 7.07 9.29
N SER A 371 -4.79 6.88 10.49
CA SER A 371 -5.02 5.56 11.08
C SER A 371 -6.20 4.79 10.49
N SER A 372 -6.92 5.35 9.51
CA SER A 372 -7.98 4.67 8.77
C SER A 372 -7.56 4.47 7.31
N LEU A 373 -7.82 3.28 6.79
CA LEU A 373 -7.49 2.87 5.42
C LEU A 373 -8.68 2.16 4.76
N PRO A 374 -9.17 2.63 3.61
CA PRO A 374 -10.10 1.87 2.78
C PRO A 374 -9.39 0.66 2.16
N VAL A 375 -9.98 -0.52 2.30
CA VAL A 375 -9.46 -1.79 1.78
C VAL A 375 -10.50 -2.42 0.86
N PHE A 376 -10.06 -2.89 -0.30
CA PHE A 376 -10.91 -3.62 -1.24
C PHE A 376 -10.91 -5.10 -0.91
N LYS A 377 -12.09 -5.71 -0.95
CA LYS A 377 -12.24 -7.13 -0.71
C LYS A 377 -13.11 -7.76 -1.78
N THR A 378 -12.60 -8.85 -2.37
CA THR A 378 -13.23 -9.59 -3.49
C THR A 378 -13.65 -11.01 -3.11
N ASP A 379 -13.47 -11.41 -1.86
CA ASP A 379 -13.86 -12.72 -1.35
C ASP A 379 -14.36 -12.63 0.10
N ALA A 380 -15.06 -13.67 0.56
CA ALA A 380 -15.66 -13.72 1.89
C ALA A 380 -14.73 -14.30 2.97
N SER A 381 -13.41 -14.35 2.74
CA SER A 381 -12.48 -14.83 3.75
C SER A 381 -12.41 -13.85 4.92
N ALA A 382 -12.33 -14.37 6.14
CA ALA A 382 -12.09 -13.56 7.33
C ALA A 382 -11.14 -14.33 8.25
N VAL A 383 -10.19 -13.63 8.84
CA VAL A 383 -9.11 -14.23 9.63
C VAL A 383 -9.14 -13.66 11.05
N LYS A 384 -9.13 -14.54 12.05
CA LYS A 384 -9.07 -14.14 13.45
C LYS A 384 -7.74 -13.44 13.71
N VAL A 385 -7.79 -12.36 14.47
CA VAL A 385 -6.59 -11.75 15.04
C VAL A 385 -6.06 -12.68 16.14
N THR A 386 -4.85 -13.18 15.98
CA THR A 386 -4.18 -14.06 16.94
C THR A 386 -2.88 -13.42 17.45
N GLY A 387 -2.45 -13.82 18.64
CA GLY A 387 -1.21 -13.30 19.26
C GLY A 387 -1.34 -11.87 19.79
N SER A 388 -0.23 -11.14 19.81
CA SER A 388 -0.18 -9.76 20.32
C SER A 388 -0.71 -8.76 19.28
N SER A 389 -1.17 -7.59 19.75
CA SER A 389 -1.64 -6.51 18.86
C SER A 389 -0.58 -6.06 17.85
N TRP A 390 0.71 -6.24 18.16
CA TRP A 390 1.84 -5.89 17.29
C TRP A 390 1.93 -6.78 16.05
N ASN A 391 1.38 -8.00 16.11
CA ASN A 391 1.45 -8.96 15.00
C ASN A 391 0.37 -8.70 13.94
N THR A 392 -0.62 -7.84 14.23
CA THR A 392 -1.69 -7.51 13.27
C THR A 392 -1.79 -5.99 13.14
N PRO A 393 -0.87 -5.37 12.36
CA PRO A 393 -0.82 -3.91 12.23
C PRO A 393 -1.98 -3.34 11.43
N VAL A 394 -2.75 -4.17 10.71
CA VAL A 394 -3.94 -3.75 9.96
C VAL A 394 -5.09 -4.72 10.20
N LYS A 395 -6.21 -4.20 10.69
CA LYS A 395 -7.45 -4.95 10.91
C LYS A 395 -8.67 -4.15 10.51
N TYR A 396 -9.73 -4.81 10.12
CA TYR A 396 -11.02 -4.17 9.86
C TYR A 396 -11.58 -3.51 11.13
N THR A 397 -12.34 -2.43 10.98
CA THR A 397 -13.04 -1.78 12.09
C THR A 397 -14.25 -2.63 12.54
N SER A 398 -14.87 -2.25 13.66
CA SER A 398 -16.07 -2.93 14.17
C SER A 398 -17.28 -2.75 13.25
N ASP A 399 -17.44 -1.57 12.64
CA ASP A 399 -18.36 -1.31 11.53
C ASP A 399 -17.54 -0.99 10.27
N PRO A 400 -17.18 -2.01 9.46
CA PRO A 400 -16.21 -1.81 8.40
C PRO A 400 -16.82 -1.38 7.06
N LEU A 401 -18.12 -1.49 6.80
CA LEU A 401 -18.64 -1.27 5.44
C LEU A 401 -18.58 0.21 5.01
N LEU A 402 -17.74 0.56 4.04
CA LEU A 402 -17.66 1.90 3.45
C LEU A 402 -18.55 2.05 2.21
N SER A 403 -18.42 1.12 1.26
CA SER A 403 -19.23 1.10 0.04
C SER A 403 -19.24 -0.30 -0.57
N GLY A 404 -20.29 -0.64 -1.29
CA GLY A 404 -20.50 -1.95 -1.90
C GLY A 404 -21.50 -2.78 -1.11
N TYR A 405 -21.73 -3.99 -1.57
CA TYR A 405 -22.65 -4.94 -0.98
C TYR A 405 -21.90 -5.94 -0.09
N CYS A 406 -22.45 -6.21 1.09
CA CYS A 406 -22.02 -7.30 1.95
C CYS A 406 -23.24 -7.85 2.69
N SER A 407 -23.39 -9.17 2.74
CA SER A 407 -24.39 -9.80 3.61
C SER A 407 -24.10 -9.49 5.07
N LYS A 408 -25.12 -9.54 5.93
CA LYS A 408 -24.99 -9.26 7.36
C LYS A 408 -24.03 -10.26 8.02
N GLU A 409 -24.13 -11.53 7.64
CA GLU A 409 -23.33 -12.63 8.16
C GLU A 409 -21.85 -12.46 7.78
N ASN A 410 -21.54 -12.06 6.55
CA ASN A 410 -20.16 -11.75 6.16
C ASN A 410 -19.64 -10.49 6.84
N LEU A 411 -20.49 -9.46 7.02
CA LEU A 411 -20.10 -8.24 7.71
C LEU A 411 -19.70 -8.50 9.17
N GLU A 412 -20.46 -9.35 9.87
CA GLU A 412 -20.15 -9.80 11.23
C GLU A 412 -18.80 -10.56 11.32
N ARG A 413 -18.52 -11.43 10.34
CA ARG A 413 -17.25 -12.16 10.27
C ARG A 413 -16.05 -11.26 9.95
N ILE A 414 -16.24 -10.31 9.04
CA ILE A 414 -15.19 -9.38 8.61
C ILE A 414 -14.87 -8.36 9.70
N SER A 415 -15.86 -7.99 10.52
CA SER A 415 -15.68 -7.09 11.66
C SER A 415 -14.51 -7.51 12.54
N ASN A 416 -13.58 -6.59 12.81
CA ASN A 416 -12.36 -6.80 13.62
C ASN A 416 -11.41 -7.89 13.10
N SER A 417 -11.60 -8.45 11.91
CA SER A 417 -10.71 -9.47 11.33
C SER A 417 -9.42 -8.85 10.75
N ALA A 418 -8.39 -9.68 10.60
CA ALA A 418 -7.07 -9.24 10.13
C ALA A 418 -7.06 -8.95 8.61
N VAL A 419 -6.34 -7.90 8.21
CA VAL A 419 -6.01 -7.60 6.80
C VAL A 419 -4.55 -7.93 6.51
N VAL A 420 -3.66 -7.56 7.43
CA VAL A 420 -2.23 -7.84 7.36
C VAL A 420 -1.77 -8.40 8.71
N ALA A 421 -1.01 -9.49 8.67
CA ALA A 421 -0.43 -10.11 9.85
C ALA A 421 1.06 -10.43 9.65
N VAL A 422 1.83 -10.37 10.73
CA VAL A 422 3.20 -10.84 10.85
C VAL A 422 3.19 -12.06 11.76
N HIS A 423 3.76 -13.16 11.30
CA HIS A 423 3.77 -14.41 12.05
C HIS A 423 5.06 -14.56 12.83
N GLN A 424 4.94 -15.01 14.07
CA GLN A 424 6.08 -15.27 14.93
C GLN A 424 6.80 -16.55 14.49
N GLY A 425 8.11 -16.57 14.70
CA GLY A 425 8.96 -17.69 14.35
C GLY A 425 10.39 -17.28 14.01
N PRO A 426 11.23 -18.26 13.64
CA PRO A 426 12.64 -18.05 13.38
C PRO A 426 12.91 -17.31 12.05
N GLY A 427 11.90 -17.13 11.21
CA GLY A 427 11.98 -16.42 9.93
C GLY A 427 10.97 -15.28 9.83
N ARG A 428 11.07 -14.48 8.78
CA ARG A 428 10.16 -13.36 8.53
C ARG A 428 9.01 -13.82 7.64
N VAL A 429 7.81 -13.94 8.18
CA VAL A 429 6.63 -14.38 7.43
C VAL A 429 5.53 -13.33 7.56
N ILE A 430 5.05 -12.84 6.42
CA ILE A 430 4.03 -11.79 6.32
C ILE A 430 2.83 -12.34 5.56
N SER A 431 1.64 -12.13 6.09
CA SER A 431 0.37 -12.41 5.43
C SER A 431 -0.35 -11.14 5.05
N ILE A 432 -0.72 -11.03 3.77
CA ILE A 432 -1.63 -10.01 3.25
C ILE A 432 -2.86 -10.78 2.74
N TYR A 433 -3.99 -10.64 3.42
CA TYR A 433 -5.15 -11.51 3.19
C TYR A 433 -6.04 -11.04 2.03
N ASP A 434 -6.06 -9.74 1.76
CA ASP A 434 -6.88 -9.13 0.72
C ASP A 434 -6.02 -8.61 -0.44
N ASP A 435 -6.69 -8.31 -1.55
CA ASP A 435 -6.02 -7.75 -2.72
C ASP A 435 -5.69 -6.27 -2.51
N THR A 436 -4.41 -5.96 -2.35
CA THR A 436 -3.90 -4.58 -2.23
C THR A 436 -3.54 -3.95 -3.58
N ASN A 437 -3.54 -4.72 -4.67
CA ASN A 437 -3.02 -4.31 -5.97
C ASN A 437 -4.08 -4.34 -7.09
N PHE A 438 -5.31 -4.73 -6.75
CA PHE A 438 -6.45 -4.92 -7.64
C PHE A 438 -6.48 -3.94 -8.83
N ARG A 439 -6.42 -4.51 -10.03
CA ARG A 439 -6.47 -3.82 -11.34
C ARG A 439 -5.52 -2.63 -11.48
N ALA A 440 -4.42 -2.60 -10.71
CA ALA A 440 -3.45 -1.53 -10.67
C ALA A 440 -4.00 -0.13 -10.32
N ILE A 441 -5.20 -0.03 -9.72
CA ILE A 441 -5.83 1.25 -9.32
C ILE A 441 -5.88 1.49 -7.81
N TRP A 442 -5.52 0.49 -7.01
CA TRP A 442 -5.54 0.56 -5.54
C TRP A 442 -4.24 1.13 -4.97
N TYR A 443 -3.98 2.42 -5.24
CA TYR A 443 -2.80 3.13 -4.74
C TYR A 443 -2.75 3.18 -3.21
N GLY A 444 -3.92 3.31 -2.57
CA GLY A 444 -4.06 3.38 -1.12
C GLY A 444 -3.51 2.14 -0.40
N THR A 445 -3.92 0.94 -0.81
CA THR A 445 -3.51 -0.32 -0.16
C THR A 445 -2.20 -0.87 -0.72
N SER A 446 -1.81 -0.57 -1.97
CA SER A 446 -0.58 -1.10 -2.56
C SER A 446 0.69 -0.79 -1.74
N LYS A 447 0.70 0.31 -0.98
CA LYS A 447 1.81 0.64 -0.07
C LYS A 447 2.01 -0.41 1.03
N LEU A 448 0.97 -1.10 1.51
CA LEU A 448 1.12 -2.25 2.44
C LEU A 448 1.97 -3.36 1.83
N PHE A 449 1.69 -3.73 0.57
CA PHE A 449 2.45 -4.75 -0.15
C PHE A 449 3.90 -4.32 -0.38
N VAL A 450 4.11 -3.07 -0.78
CA VAL A 450 5.46 -2.55 -1.04
C VAL A 450 6.26 -2.43 0.26
N ASN A 451 5.62 -2.05 1.36
CA ASN A 451 6.25 -2.06 2.67
C ASN A 451 6.63 -3.49 3.10
N ALA A 452 5.84 -4.51 2.76
CA ALA A 452 6.23 -5.89 3.02
C ALA A 452 7.50 -6.30 2.23
N VAL A 453 7.62 -5.87 0.98
CA VAL A 453 8.79 -6.15 0.11
C VAL A 453 10.04 -5.39 0.57
N PHE A 454 9.93 -4.09 0.85
CA PHE A 454 11.10 -3.26 1.19
C PHE A 454 11.44 -3.30 2.68
N LEU A 455 10.42 -3.27 3.54
CA LEU A 455 10.54 -3.03 4.98
C LEU A 455 10.25 -4.27 5.81
N GLY A 456 9.85 -5.40 5.20
CA GLY A 456 9.73 -6.69 5.88
C GLY A 456 11.03 -7.12 6.56
N GLN A 457 12.18 -6.68 6.04
CA GLN A 457 13.49 -6.89 6.66
C GLN A 457 13.68 -6.19 8.02
N LEU A 458 12.85 -5.21 8.37
CA LEU A 458 12.86 -4.55 9.68
C LEU A 458 12.13 -5.37 10.75
N LEU A 459 11.33 -6.36 10.34
CA LEU A 459 10.62 -7.22 11.27
C LEU A 459 11.64 -8.09 12.00
N ARG A 460 11.53 -8.09 13.34
CA ARG A 460 12.41 -8.88 14.20
C ARG A 460 12.10 -10.35 14.01
N GLN A 461 13.15 -11.14 13.84
CA GLN A 461 13.05 -12.59 14.06
C GLN A 461 13.04 -12.83 15.57
N GLU A 462 12.19 -13.73 16.05
CA GLU A 462 12.38 -14.25 17.39
C GLU A 462 13.64 -15.11 17.37
N ARG A 463 14.73 -14.59 17.94
CA ARG A 463 15.81 -15.47 18.37
C ARG A 463 15.27 -16.20 19.58
N GLY A 464 15.04 -17.50 19.46
CA GLY A 464 14.84 -18.34 20.63
C GLY A 464 15.93 -18.01 21.64
N TYR A 465 15.55 -17.53 22.81
CA TYR A 465 16.48 -17.48 23.93
C TYR A 465 16.85 -18.93 24.21
N GLY A 466 18.07 -19.30 23.84
CA GLY A 466 18.80 -20.51 24.22
C GLY A 466 18.00 -21.80 24.34
N GLU A 467 18.22 -22.71 23.39
CA GLU A 467 18.80 -24.04 23.67
C GLU A 467 19.54 -24.53 22.41
#